data_AF-A0A920HWK5-F1
#
_entry.id   AF-A0A920HWK5-F1
#
_cell.length_a   1.000
_cell.length_b   1.000
_cell.length_c   1.000
_cell.angle_alpha   90.00
_cell.angle_beta   90.00
_cell.angle_gamma   90.00
#
_symmetry.space_group_name_H-M   'P 1'
#
loop_
_entity.id
_entity.type
_entity.pdbx_description
1 polymer ?
#
loop_
_entity_poly.entity_id
_entity_poly.type
_entity_poly.pdbx_seq_one_letter_code
_entity_poly.pdbx_strand_id
1 'polypeptide(L)' 'MLCKAYKNLYLQKKIKYINQLIKVGFHTIDFGSFVSPKAIPQLKDTEIVLNNLDLDNSNSNLLSIIANLRGAKKLVILNK' A
#
# COMPACT_ATOMS: atom_id res chain seq x y z
N MET A 1 12.24 -22.27 -4.54
CA MET A 1 12.76 -20.99 -5.09
C MET A 1 11.69 -20.18 -5.84
N LEU A 2 10.83 -20.81 -6.66
CA LEU A 2 9.80 -20.15 -7.48
C LEU A 2 8.74 -19.32 -6.72
N CYS A 3 8.22 -19.79 -5.57
CA CYS A 3 7.16 -19.07 -4.84
C CYS A 3 7.59 -17.73 -4.22
N LYS A 4 8.88 -17.55 -3.90
CA LYS A 4 9.40 -16.26 -3.38
C LYS A 4 9.51 -15.22 -4.50
N ALA A 5 9.99 -15.63 -5.68
CA ALA A 5 10.07 -14.76 -6.85
C ALA A 5 8.69 -14.26 -7.30
N TYR A 6 7.68 -15.13 -7.29
CA TYR A 6 6.31 -14.77 -7.70
C TYR A 6 5.64 -13.77 -6.75
N LYS A 7 5.83 -13.91 -5.43
CA LYS A 7 5.35 -12.92 -4.44
C LYS A 7 6.02 -11.55 -4.63
N ASN A 8 7.32 -11.54 -4.94
CA ASN A 8 8.05 -10.30 -5.21
C ASN A 8 7.53 -9.60 -6.48
N LEU A 9 7.25 -10.36 -7.54
CA LEU A 9 6.69 -9.82 -8.79
C LEU A 9 5.34 -9.10 -8.56
N TYR A 10 4.44 -9.69 -7.78
CA TYR A 10 3.12 -9.10 -7.52
C TYR A 10 3.21 -7.80 -6.70
N LEU A 11 4.10 -7.77 -5.70
CA LEU A 11 4.38 -6.57 -4.92
C LEU A 11 4.91 -5.42 -5.81
N GLN A 12 5.89 -5.71 -6.65
CA GLN A 12 6.45 -4.72 -7.58
C GLN A 12 5.40 -4.18 -8.55
N LYS A 13 4.50 -5.05 -9.03
CA LYS A 13 3.38 -4.63 -9.88
C LYS A 13 2.42 -3.69 -9.15
N LYS A 14 2.09 -3.95 -7.88
CA LYS A 14 1.25 -3.06 -7.07
C LYS A 14 1.87 -1.68 -6.90
N ILE A 15 3.15 -1.63 -6.50
CA ILE A 15 3.89 -0.37 -6.33
C ILE A 15 3.88 0.42 -7.63
N LYS A 16 4.24 -0.24 -8.75
CA LYS A 16 4.27 0.39 -10.08
C LYS A 16 2.89 0.94 -10.47
N TYR A 17 1.85 0.17 -10.25
CA TYR A 17 0.49 0.56 -10.62
C TYR A 17 0.00 1.77 -9.82
N ILE A 18 0.20 1.77 -8.49
CA ILE A 18 -0.22 2.90 -7.66
C ILE A 18 0.59 4.16 -7.99
N ASN A 19 1.90 4.05 -8.23
CA ASN A 19 2.71 5.18 -8.70
C ASN A 19 2.26 5.72 -10.06
N GLN A 20 1.72 4.88 -10.95
CA GLN A 20 1.09 5.36 -12.18
C GLN A 20 -0.20 6.14 -11.89
N LEU A 21 -1.04 5.67 -10.95
CA LEU A 21 -2.25 6.40 -10.55
C LEU A 21 -1.93 7.76 -9.91
N ILE A 22 -0.88 7.83 -9.09
CA ILE A 22 -0.40 9.09 -8.52
C ILE A 22 -0.01 10.08 -9.63
N LYS A 23 0.70 9.61 -10.67
CA LYS A 23 1.09 10.43 -11.83
C LYS A 23 -0.10 10.91 -12.67
N VAL A 24 -1.20 10.16 -12.70
CA VAL A 24 -2.43 10.59 -13.37
C VAL A 24 -3.07 11.78 -12.63
N GLY A 25 -2.80 11.94 -11.33
CA GLY A 25 -3.24 13.11 -10.56
C GLY A 25 -4.67 13.02 -10.04
N PHE A 26 -5.15 11.81 -9.70
CA PHE A 26 -6.42 11.68 -8.99
C PHE A 26 -6.39 12.41 -7.65
N HIS A 27 -7.51 13.03 -7.24
CA HIS A 27 -7.57 13.76 -5.98
C HIS A 27 -7.29 12.88 -4.75
N THR A 28 -7.82 11.66 -4.73
CA THR A 28 -7.61 10.70 -3.64
C THR A 28 -7.44 9.29 -4.21
N ILE A 29 -6.50 8.53 -3.68
CA ILE A 29 -6.23 7.15 -4.08
C ILE A 29 -6.34 6.25 -2.84
N ASP A 30 -7.25 5.28 -2.89
CA ASP A 30 -7.23 4.16 -1.94
C ASP A 30 -6.10 3.20 -2.33
N PHE A 31 -5.01 3.25 -1.56
CA PHE A 31 -3.82 2.46 -1.84
C PHE A 31 -3.81 1.12 -1.11
N GLY A 32 -4.74 0.87 -0.18
CA GLY A 32 -4.84 -0.40 0.54
C GLY A 32 -5.45 -0.31 1.93
N SER A 33 -5.28 -1.37 2.73
CA SER A 33 -5.90 -1.45 4.07
C SER A 33 -4.98 -2.09 5.10
N PHE A 34 -5.06 -1.61 6.35
CA PHE A 34 -4.37 -2.17 7.50
C PHE A 34 -5.31 -3.11 8.28
N VAL A 35 -5.44 -4.33 7.75
CA VAL A 35 -6.34 -5.38 8.23
C VAL A 35 -5.57 -6.60 8.72
N SER A 36 -6.28 -7.60 9.25
CA SER A 36 -5.65 -8.87 9.61
C SER A 36 -5.13 -9.59 8.36
N PRO A 37 -3.81 -9.85 8.24
CA PRO A 37 -3.25 -10.56 7.08
C PRO A 37 -3.63 -12.04 7.05
N LYS A 38 -4.10 -12.59 8.19
CA LYS A 38 -4.70 -13.93 8.24
C LYS A 38 -6.07 -13.95 7.57
N ALA A 39 -6.86 -12.89 7.75
CA ALA A 39 -8.20 -12.77 7.19
C ALA A 39 -8.17 -12.30 5.72
N ILE A 40 -7.29 -11.36 5.38
CA ILE A 40 -7.17 -10.78 4.04
C ILE A 40 -5.69 -10.82 3.59
N PRO A 41 -5.18 -11.99 3.13
CA PRO A 41 -3.77 -12.18 2.80
C PRO A 41 -3.25 -11.29 1.67
N GLN A 42 -4.14 -10.82 0.79
CA GLN A 42 -3.79 -9.99 -0.36
C GLN A 42 -3.32 -8.58 0.05
N LEU A 43 -3.69 -8.09 1.24
CA LEU A 43 -3.34 -6.74 1.73
C LEU A 43 -2.21 -6.73 2.76
N LYS A 44 -1.60 -7.88 3.04
CA LYS A 44 -0.52 -7.98 4.03
C LYS A 44 0.70 -7.09 3.71
N ASP A 45 0.90 -6.76 2.43
CA ASP A 45 2.07 -6.03 1.92
C ASP A 45 1.83 -4.50 1.84
N THR A 46 0.70 -3.98 2.32
CA THR A 46 0.31 -2.56 2.21
C THR A 46 1.34 -1.59 2.81
N GLU A 47 2.00 -1.97 3.92
CA GLU A 47 3.10 -1.18 4.50
C GLU A 47 4.30 -1.06 3.55
N ILE A 48 4.68 -2.16 2.90
CA ILE A 48 5.80 -2.15 1.95
C ILE A 48 5.42 -1.32 0.73
N VAL A 49 4.17 -1.41 0.27
CA VAL A 49 3.64 -0.57 -0.81
C VAL A 49 3.76 0.90 -0.44
N LEU A 50 3.24 1.32 0.73
CA LEU A 50 3.30 2.70 1.21
C LEU A 50 4.73 3.24 1.19
N ASN A 51 5.69 2.47 1.72
CA ASN A 51 7.10 2.88 1.78
C ASN A 51 7.74 3.08 0.40
N ASN A 52 7.21 2.49 -0.66
CA ASN A 52 7.72 2.60 -2.03
C ASN A 52 6.87 3.50 -2.95
N LEU A 53 5.84 4.16 -2.41
CA LEU A 53 5.09 5.17 -3.18
C LEU A 53 5.94 6.43 -3.39
N ASP A 54 5.89 6.94 -4.62
CA ASP A 54 6.54 8.18 -5.06
C ASP A 54 5.50 9.30 -4.97
N LEU A 55 5.61 10.11 -3.92
CA LEU A 55 4.66 11.20 -3.61
C LEU A 55 5.25 12.57 -3.92
N ASP A 56 6.50 12.61 -4.39
CA ASP A 56 7.20 13.85 -4.71
C ASP A 56 6.43 14.59 -5.81
N ASN A 57 6.08 15.85 -5.53
CA ASN A 57 5.31 16.70 -6.43
C ASN A 57 3.91 16.16 -6.80
N SER A 58 3.33 15.27 -5.99
CA SER A 58 1.94 14.83 -6.18
C SER A 58 0.95 15.65 -5.35
N ASN A 59 -0.22 15.92 -5.93
CA ASN A 59 -1.36 16.53 -5.21
C ASN A 59 -2.39 15.47 -4.75
N SER A 60 -2.08 14.18 -4.95
CA SER A 60 -2.97 13.08 -4.63
C SER A 60 -2.94 12.77 -3.14
N ASN A 61 -4.11 12.77 -2.50
CA ASN A 61 -4.25 12.29 -1.14
C ASN A 61 -4.23 10.76 -1.11
N LEU A 62 -3.58 10.18 -0.10
CA LEU A 62 -3.60 8.73 0.13
C LEU A 62 -4.67 8.37 1.17
N LEU A 63 -5.52 7.39 0.83
CA LEU A 63 -6.54 6.84 1.71
C LEU A 63 -6.19 5.38 2.03
N SER A 64 -6.41 4.97 3.28
CA SER A 64 -6.35 3.56 3.67
C SER A 64 -7.44 3.20 4.68
N ILE A 65 -8.02 2.00 4.53
CA ILE A 65 -9.02 1.48 5.46
C ILE A 65 -8.34 0.81 6.64
N ILE A 66 -8.84 1.09 7.85
CA ILE A 66 -8.36 0.51 9.10
C ILE A 66 -9.53 -0.22 9.76
N ALA A 67 -9.45 -1.55 9.83
CA ALA A 67 -10.54 -2.38 10.37
C ALA A 67 -10.35 -2.79 11.83
N ASN A 68 -9.21 -2.49 12.46
CA ASN A 68 -8.96 -2.81 13.86
C ASN A 68 -7.86 -1.94 14.49
N LEU A 69 -7.80 -1.95 15.82
CA LEU A 69 -6.83 -1.17 16.62
C LEU A 69 -5.37 -1.49 16.28
N ARG A 70 -5.04 -2.75 15.95
CA ARG A 70 -3.68 -3.12 15.57
C ARG A 70 -3.28 -2.47 14.24
N GLY A 71 -4.20 -2.41 13.29
CA GLY A 71 -4.02 -1.67 12.04
C GLY A 71 -3.80 -0.18 12.28
N ALA A 72 -4.61 0.42 13.17
CA ALA A 72 -4.47 1.83 13.55
C ALA A 72 -3.09 2.12 14.15
N LYS A 73 -2.66 1.31 15.13
CA LYS A 73 -1.33 1.45 15.76
C LYS A 73 -0.20 1.33 14.74
N LYS A 74 -0.35 0.45 13.75
CA LYS A 74 0.64 0.26 12.69
C LYS A 74 0.76 1.48 11.79
N LEU A 75 -0.38 2.08 11.40
CA LEU A 75 -0.36 3.30 10.58
C LEU A 75 0.29 4.47 11.32
N VAL A 76 -0.03 4.68 12.60
CA VAL A 76 0.54 5.80 13.39
C VAL A 76 2.07 5.76 13.46
N ILE A 77 2.68 4.58 13.38
CA ILE A 77 4.15 4.43 13.38
C ILE A 77 4.74 4.74 12.01
N LEU A 78 3.98 4.56 10.94
CA LEU A 78 4.40 4.81 9.56
C LEU A 78 4.26 6.30 9.25
N ASN A 79 5.22 7.10 9.71
CA ASN A 79 5.35 8.51 9.33
C ASN A 79 5.91 8.60 7.91
N LYS A 80 5.02 8.63 6.91
CA LYS A 80 5.35 8.91 5.52
C LYS A 80 4.48 10.05 5.00
#